data_AF-A0A7K2M0V6-F1
#
_entry.id   AF-A0A7K2M0V6-F1
#
_cell.length_a   1.000
_cell.length_b   1.000
_cell.length_c   1.000
_cell.angle_alpha   90.00
_cell.angle_beta   90.00
_cell.angle_gamma   90.00
#
_symmetry.space_group_name_H-M   'P 1'
#
loop_
_entity.id
_entity.type
_entity.pdbx_description
1 polymer ?
#
loop_
_entity_poly.entity_id
_entity_poly.type
_entity_poly.pdbx_seq_one_letter_code
_entity_poly.pdbx_strand_id
1 'polypeptide(L)' 'LARACLDWTERRPHLAGVSGAALCRHAFDAGWCVRIGTERAVRLTPAGQRALSDLLGVGAAALE' A
#
# COMPACT_ATOMS: atom_id res chain seq x y z
N LEU A 1 4.89 -15.28 -7.60
CA LEU A 1 4.99 -13.97 -8.29
C LEU A 1 3.61 -13.29 -8.23
N ALA A 2 3.50 -11.98 -8.43
CA ALA A 2 2.31 -11.16 -8.11
C ALA A 2 0.95 -11.76 -8.55
N ARG A 3 -0.09 -11.53 -7.74
CA ARG A 3 -1.49 -11.89 -8.07
C ARG A 3 -2.47 -10.85 -7.54
N ALA A 4 -3.65 -10.75 -8.15
CA ALA A 4 -4.77 -10.02 -7.57
C ALA A 4 -5.40 -10.84 -6.42
N CYS A 5 -5.76 -10.19 -5.33
CA CYS A 5 -6.48 -10.77 -4.20
C CYS A 5 -7.58 -9.80 -3.76
N LEU A 6 -8.78 -10.29 -3.43
CA LEU A 6 -9.86 -9.43 -2.97
C LEU A 6 -9.63 -9.04 -1.51
N ASP A 7 -9.59 -7.74 -1.22
CA ASP A 7 -9.73 -7.25 0.16
C ASP A 7 -11.20 -7.33 0.56
N TRP A 8 -11.50 -8.07 1.63
CA TRP A 8 -12.88 -8.27 2.08
C TRP A 8 -13.48 -7.04 2.79
N THR A 9 -12.64 -6.17 3.34
CA THR A 9 -13.05 -4.95 4.03
C THR A 9 -13.38 -3.85 3.03
N GLU A 10 -12.49 -3.60 2.06
CA GLU A 10 -12.66 -2.56 1.04
C GLU A 10 -13.43 -3.06 -0.19
N ARG A 11 -13.57 -4.39 -0.35
CA ARG A 11 -14.18 -5.05 -1.52
C ARG A 11 -13.50 -4.66 -2.82
N ARG A 12 -12.19 -4.43 -2.77
CA ARG A 12 -11.33 -4.05 -3.90
C ARG A 12 -10.19 -5.05 -4.10
N PRO A 13 -9.79 -5.35 -5.34
CA PRO A 13 -8.59 -6.13 -5.58
C PRO A 13 -7.34 -5.39 -5.10
N HIS A 14 -6.44 -6.11 -4.43
CA HIS A 14 -5.12 -5.62 -4.03
C HIS A 14 -4.00 -6.51 -4.59
N LEU A 15 -2.79 -5.96 -4.60
CA LEU A 15 -1.58 -6.69 -4.98
C LEU A 15 -1.20 -7.69 -3.88
N ALA A 16 -1.13 -8.97 -4.24
CA ALA A 16 -0.78 -10.06 -3.33
C ALA A 16 0.31 -10.97 -3.92
N GLY A 17 0.68 -12.00 -3.16
CA GLY A 17 1.80 -12.87 -3.45
C GLY A 17 3.14 -12.25 -3.01
N VAL A 18 4.24 -12.94 -3.32
CA VAL A 18 5.58 -12.58 -2.82
C VAL A 18 5.97 -11.14 -3.14
N SER A 19 5.69 -10.65 -4.35
CA SER A 19 5.98 -9.28 -4.75
C SER A 19 5.16 -8.25 -3.95
N GLY A 20 3.86 -8.52 -3.72
CA GLY A 20 3.00 -7.65 -2.91
C GLY A 20 3.44 -7.61 -1.44
N ALA A 21 3.83 -8.76 -0.89
CA ALA A 21 4.38 -8.84 0.46
C ALA A 21 5.71 -8.08 0.60
N ALA A 22 6.61 -8.21 -0.38
CA ALA A 22 7.88 -7.49 -0.42
C ALA A 22 7.67 -5.97 -0.53
N LEU A 23 6.77 -5.52 -1.41
CA LEU A 23 6.41 -4.10 -1.53
C LEU A 23 5.81 -3.56 -0.23
N CYS A 24 4.90 -4.31 0.40
CA CYS A 24 4.30 -3.94 1.68
C CYS A 24 5.37 -3.79 2.77
N ARG A 25 6.31 -4.74 2.88
CA ARG A 25 7.44 -4.65 3.81
C ARG A 25 8.30 -3.42 3.54
N HIS A 26 8.66 -3.17 2.29
CA HIS A 26 9.45 -2.01 1.91
C HIS A 26 8.74 -0.69 2.26
N ALA A 27 7.44 -0.59 1.98
CA ALA A 27 6.65 0.61 2.30
C ALA A 27 6.63 0.91 3.80
N PHE A 28 6.62 -0.10 4.67
CA PHE A 28 6.78 0.11 6.11
C PHE A 28 8.21 0.51 6.49
N ASP A 29 9.21 -0.17 5.95
CA ASP A 29 10.63 0.09 6.26
C ASP A 29 11.07 1.50 5.83
N ALA A 30 10.56 1.96 4.70
CA ALA A 30 10.81 3.30 4.18
C ALA A 30 9.94 4.39 4.83
N GLY A 31 9.05 4.02 5.76
CA GLY A 31 8.13 4.97 6.43
C GLY A 31 7.05 5.55 5.52
N TRP A 32 6.73 4.88 4.41
CA TRP A 32 5.66 5.30 3.49
C TRP A 32 4.28 5.02 4.07
N CYS A 33 4.15 3.94 4.83
CA CYS A 33 2.92 3.56 5.53
C CYS A 33 3.17 3.39 7.03
N VAL A 34 2.15 3.70 7.83
CA VAL A 34 2.12 3.42 9.27
C VAL A 34 0.85 2.66 9.63
N ARG A 35 0.91 1.73 10.59
CA ARG A 35 -0.31 1.05 11.08
C ARG A 35 -1.18 2.03 11.86
N ILE A 36 -2.50 1.89 11.74
CA ILE A 36 -3.48 2.69 12.48
C ILE A 36 -4.61 1.80 13.00
N GLY A 37 -5.12 2.08 14.20
CA GLY A 37 -6.23 1.31 14.77
C GLY A 37 -5.90 -0.18 14.91
N THR A 38 -6.68 -1.04 14.26
CA THR A 38 -6.45 -2.50 14.25
C THR A 38 -5.17 -2.85 13.49
N GLU A 39 -4.63 -4.05 13.71
CA GLU A 39 -3.40 -4.48 13.03
C GLU A 39 -3.50 -4.50 11.51
N ARG A 40 -4.70 -4.52 10.90
CA ARG A 40 -4.86 -4.66 9.45
C ARG A 40 -5.02 -3.34 8.70
N ALA A 41 -5.16 -2.22 9.40
CA ALA A 41 -5.32 -0.91 8.77
C ALA A 41 -4.00 -0.14 8.76
N VAL A 42 -3.77 0.57 7.65
CA VAL A 42 -2.58 1.41 7.46
C VAL A 42 -2.99 2.78 6.96
N ARG A 43 -2.16 3.78 7.25
CA ARG A 43 -2.28 5.12 6.71
C ARG A 43 -1.02 5.46 5.93
N LEU A 44 -1.21 6.04 4.76
CA LEU A 44 -0.13 6.56 3.96
C LEU A 44 0.42 7.84 4.58
N THR A 45 1.74 7.98 4.63
CA THR A 45 2.40 9.20 5.09
C THR A 45 2.59 10.18 3.93
N PRO A 46 2.84 11.48 4.20
CA PRO A 46 3.19 12.42 3.13
C PRO A 46 4.42 11.99 2.32
N ALA A 47 5.38 11.30 2.96
CA ALA A 47 6.54 10.73 2.27
C ALA A 47 6.12 9.59 1.32
N GLY A 48 5.22 8.71 1.78
CA GLY A 48 4.67 7.64 0.96
C GLY A 48 3.87 8.15 -0.24
N GLN A 49 3.05 9.20 -0.06
CA GLN A 49 2.33 9.84 -1.16
C GLN A 49 3.27 10.31 -2.27
N ARG A 50 4.35 11.03 -1.91
CA ARG A 50 5.35 11.49 -2.88
C ARG A 50 6.05 10.31 -3.55
N ALA A 51 6.51 9.33 -2.78
CA ALA A 51 7.23 8.18 -3.33
C ALA A 51 6.38 7.36 -4.32
N LEU A 52 5.11 7.11 -3.99
CA LEU A 52 4.19 6.40 -4.88
C LEU A 52 3.86 7.20 -6.14
N SER A 53 3.71 8.53 -6.01
CA SER A 53 3.55 9.42 -7.17
C SER A 53 4.78 9.37 -8.07
N ASP A 54 5.99 9.54 -7.51
CA ASP A 54 7.23 9.67 -8.27
C ASP A 54 7.66 8.35 -8.94
N LEU A 55 7.50 7.23 -8.23
CA LEU A 55 7.97 5.91 -8.69
C LEU A 55 6.95 5.17 -9.55
N LEU A 56 5.66 5.35 -9.26
CA LEU A 56 4.58 4.55 -9.85
C LEU A 56 3.52 5.39 -10.58
N GLY A 57 3.62 6.73 -10.55
CA GLY A 57 2.63 7.61 -11.17
C GLY A 57 1.26 7.58 -10.47
N VAL A 58 1.20 7.14 -9.22
CA VAL A 58 -0.06 7.01 -8.48
C VAL A 58 -0.48 8.37 -7.92
N GLY A 59 -1.51 8.96 -8.51
CA GLY A 59 -2.06 10.24 -8.09
C GLY A 59 -2.82 10.17 -6.75
N ALA A 60 -2.94 11.31 -6.07
CA ALA A 60 -3.58 11.40 -4.75
C ALA A 60 -5.00 10.81 -4.70
N ALA A 61 -5.80 10.95 -5.77
CA ALA A 61 -7.16 10.40 -5.83
C ALA A 61 -7.21 8.85 -5.79
N ALA A 62 -6.11 8.16 -6.13
CA ALA A 62 -6.00 6.71 -5.96
C ALA A 62 -5.53 6.31 -4.55
N LEU A 63 -5.22 7.28 -3.70
CA LEU A 63 -4.67 7.13 -2.35
C LEU A 63 -5.66 7.63 -1.27
N GLU A 64 -6.85 8.06 -1.67
CA GLU A 64 -8.03 8.39 -0.84
C GLU A 64 -9.01 7.22 -0.81
#